data_AF-A0A7X6NW71-F1
#
_entry.id   AF-A0A7X6NW71-F1
#
_cell.length_a   1.000
_cell.length_b   1.000
_cell.length_c   1.000
_cell.angle_alpha   90.00
_cell.angle_beta   90.00
_cell.angle_gamma   90.00
#
_symmetry.space_group_name_H-M   'P 1'
#
loop_
_entity.id
_entity.type
_entity.pdbx_description
1 polymer ?
#
loop_
_entity_poly.entity_id
_entity_poly.type
_entity_poly.pdbx_seq_one_letter_code
_entity_poly.pdbx_strand_id
1 'polypeptide(L)'
;VLHHVTSAYDMDMGLLAKVLRLGRERISEKGTASANKWVDPISSQTSMPREQVMASFLASFKSRYRCVDARYADDQLDRAGELVRTKFATDRWTHRVP
;
A
#
# COMPACT_ATOMS: atom_id res chain seq x y z
N VAL A 1 4.56 9.51 14.11
CA VAL A 1 3.93 9.75 12.78
C VAL A 1 4.13 8.51 11.94
N LEU A 2 3.09 8.02 11.26
CA LEU A 2 3.19 6.90 10.30
C LEU A 2 3.05 7.46 8.90
N HIS A 3 4.04 7.24 8.04
CA HIS A 3 3.97 7.51 6.61
C HIS A 3 4.07 6.17 5.88
N HIS A 4 2.99 5.76 5.22
CA HIS A 4 2.95 4.56 4.39
C HIS A 4 2.72 4.96 2.94
N VAL A 5 3.27 4.17 2.03
CA VAL A 5 3.15 4.38 0.59
C VAL A 5 2.91 3.03 -0.09
N THR A 6 2.19 3.06 -1.21
CA THR A 6 2.13 1.94 -2.15
C THR A 6 2.95 2.33 -3.37
N SER A 7 3.96 1.53 -3.69
CA SER A 7 4.79 1.71 -4.88
C SER A 7 4.61 0.50 -5.79
N ALA A 8 4.17 0.73 -7.03
CA ALA A 8 4.01 -0.32 -8.02
C ALA A 8 5.39 -0.74 -8.54
N TYR A 9 5.90 -1.90 -8.08
CA TYR A 9 7.09 -2.49 -8.70
C TYR A 9 6.74 -3.05 -10.07
N ASP A 10 5.70 -3.89 -10.13
CA ASP A 10 5.13 -4.46 -11.34
C ASP A 10 3.60 -4.59 -11.15
N MET A 11 2.84 -4.58 -12.25
CA MET A 11 1.40 -4.45 -12.18
C MET A 11 0.69 -4.90 -13.47
N ASP A 12 -0.34 -5.75 -13.33
CA ASP A 12 -1.25 -6.07 -14.43
C ASP A 12 -2.29 -4.95 -14.60
N MET A 13 -2.02 -4.08 -15.57
CA MET A 13 -2.90 -2.96 -15.90
C MET A 13 -4.26 -3.41 -16.45
N GLY A 14 -4.31 -4.57 -17.10
CA GLY A 14 -5.55 -5.15 -17.60
C GLY A 14 -6.46 -5.64 -16.47
N LEU A 15 -5.90 -6.24 -15.42
CA LEU A 15 -6.64 -6.62 -14.22
C LEU A 15 -7.11 -5.39 -13.45
N LEU A 16 -6.25 -4.38 -13.27
CA LEU A 16 -6.64 -3.17 -12.55
C LEU A 16 -7.80 -2.44 -13.20
N ALA A 17 -7.83 -2.35 -14.53
CA ALA A 17 -8.96 -1.75 -15.24
C ALA A 17 -10.29 -2.49 -15.01
N LYS A 18 -10.25 -3.80 -14.69
CA LYS A 18 -11.45 -4.60 -14.40
C LYS A 18 -11.94 -4.43 -12.96
N VAL A 19 -11.01 -4.30 -12.01
CA VAL A 19 -11.31 -4.26 -10.57
C VAL A 19 -11.60 -2.83 -10.09
N LEU A 20 -10.88 -1.84 -10.64
CA LEU A 20 -11.08 -0.44 -10.32
C LEU A 20 -12.27 0.12 -11.11
N ARG A 21 -13.09 0.96 -10.46
CA ARG A 21 -14.20 1.67 -11.09
C ARG A 21 -13.72 2.92 -11.85
N LEU A 22 -12.74 2.77 -12.73
CA LEU A 22 -12.24 3.87 -13.55
C LEU A 22 -13.36 4.35 -14.50
N GLY A 23 -13.64 5.66 -14.49
CA GLY A 23 -14.62 6.28 -15.41
C GLY A 23 -16.09 5.93 -15.18
N ARG A 24 -16.45 5.26 -14.06
CA ARG A 24 -17.86 4.99 -13.72
C ARG A 24 -18.48 6.10 -12.88
N GLU A 25 -19.80 6.22 -12.96
CA GLU A 25 -20.59 7.17 -12.19
C GLU A 25 -20.40 7.01 -10.67
N ARG A 26 -20.37 8.16 -9.98
CA ARG A 26 -20.03 8.27 -8.56
C ARG A 26 -21.15 7.65 -7.70
N ILE A 27 -20.81 6.75 -6.78
CA ILE A 27 -21.80 6.03 -5.95
C ILE A 27 -22.26 6.88 -4.75
N SER A 28 -21.49 7.89 -4.33
CA SER A 28 -21.79 8.70 -3.14
C SER A 28 -21.11 10.07 -3.22
N GLU A 29 -21.82 11.12 -2.77
CA GLU A 29 -21.28 12.48 -2.57
C GLU A 29 -20.27 12.60 -1.42
N LYS A 30 -20.26 11.63 -0.50
CA LYS A 30 -19.51 11.70 0.76
C LYS A 30 -18.13 11.02 0.72
N GLY A 31 -17.79 10.37 -0.39
CA GLY A 31 -16.49 9.71 -0.58
C GLY A 31 -15.42 10.65 -1.17
N THR A 32 -14.18 10.54 -0.69
CA THR A 32 -13.02 11.18 -1.33
C THR A 32 -12.83 10.59 -2.73
N ALA A 33 -12.74 11.44 -3.76
CA ALA A 33 -12.54 10.98 -5.14
C ALA A 33 -11.20 10.26 -5.29
N SER A 34 -11.22 9.07 -5.91
CA SER A 34 -10.00 8.37 -6.31
C SER A 34 -9.28 9.14 -7.42
N ALA A 35 -7.95 9.21 -7.36
CA ALA A 35 -7.15 9.76 -8.44
C ALA A 35 -7.21 8.83 -9.66
N ASN A 36 -7.89 9.25 -10.73
CA ASN A 36 -7.99 8.51 -12.00
C ASN A 36 -6.76 8.76 -12.89
N LYS A 37 -5.56 8.42 -12.42
CA LYS A 37 -4.33 8.57 -13.23
C LYS A 37 -3.68 7.21 -13.44
N TRP A 38 -3.30 6.94 -14.70
CA TRP A 38 -2.49 5.78 -15.07
C TRP A 38 -1.13 5.85 -14.36
N VAL A 39 -0.69 4.71 -13.84
CA VAL A 39 0.60 4.55 -13.16
C VAL A 39 1.49 3.70 -14.03
N ASP A 40 2.76 4.11 -14.16
CA ASP A 40 3.83 3.36 -14.80
C ASP A 40 4.64 2.63 -13.71
N PRO A 41 4.78 1.29 -13.77
CA PRO A 41 5.46 0.52 -12.73
C PRO A 41 6.98 0.72 -12.79
N ILE A 42 7.66 0.54 -11.66
CA ILE A 42 9.12 0.69 -11.59
C ILE A 42 9.84 -0.28 -12.54
N SER A 43 9.29 -1.48 -12.74
CA SER A 43 9.82 -2.51 -13.65
C SER A 43 9.93 -2.06 -15.12
N SER A 44 9.18 -1.03 -15.55
CA SER A 44 9.30 -0.48 -16.90
C SER A 44 10.52 0.45 -17.06
N GLN A 45 11.06 0.96 -15.94
CA GLN A 45 12.15 1.95 -15.92
C GLN A 45 13.50 1.36 -15.53
N THR A 46 13.54 0.09 -15.09
CA THR A 46 14.78 -0.57 -14.68
C THR A 46 14.70 -2.08 -14.89
N SER A 47 15.86 -2.70 -15.15
CA SER A 47 16.02 -4.16 -15.16
C SER A 47 16.28 -4.77 -13.78
N MET A 48 16.31 -3.94 -12.72
CA MET A 48 16.55 -4.41 -11.36
C MET A 48 15.41 -5.30 -10.86
N PRO A 49 15.71 -6.46 -10.26
CA PRO A 49 14.71 -7.24 -9.55
C PRO A 49 14.20 -6.45 -8.33
N ARG A 50 12.98 -6.78 -7.88
CA ARG A 50 12.26 -6.07 -6.82
C ARG A 50 13.09 -5.91 -5.55
N GLU A 51 13.82 -6.95 -5.17
CA GLU A 51 14.66 -6.99 -3.97
C GLU A 51 15.74 -5.92 -4.02
N GLN A 52 16.35 -5.68 -5.19
CA GLN A 52 17.38 -4.65 -5.37
C GLN A 52 16.79 -3.24 -5.34
N VAL A 53 15.59 -3.04 -5.89
CA VAL A 53 14.87 -1.77 -5.79
C VAL A 53 14.56 -1.46 -4.32
N MET A 54 14.03 -2.44 -3.57
CA MET A 54 13.74 -2.28 -2.14
C MET A 54 15.01 -2.01 -1.32
N ALA A 55 16.11 -2.71 -1.61
CA ALA A 55 17.40 -2.47 -0.97
C ALA A 55 17.90 -1.03 -1.22
N SER A 56 17.75 -0.52 -2.45
CA SER A 56 18.11 0.85 -2.82
C SER A 56 17.29 1.90 -2.07
N PHE A 57 15.98 1.67 -1.90
CA PHE A 57 15.12 2.55 -1.10
C PHE A 57 15.52 2.53 0.37
N LEU A 58 15.78 1.36 0.95
CA LEU A 58 16.23 1.23 2.33
C LEU A 58 17.57 1.94 2.56
N ALA A 59 18.54 1.73 1.67
CA ALA A 59 19.85 2.40 1.74
C ALA A 59 19.72 3.92 1.64
N SER A 60 18.87 4.41 0.72
CA SER A 60 18.59 5.83 0.54
C SER A 60 17.93 6.47 1.76
N PHE A 61 17.10 5.72 2.49
CA PHE A 61 16.48 6.17 3.72
C PHE A 61 17.50 6.21 4.87
N LYS A 62 18.28 5.14 5.04
CA LYS A 62 19.34 5.04 6.07
C LYS A 62 20.46 6.07 5.88
N SER A 63 20.74 6.51 4.65
CA SER A 63 21.75 7.56 4.42
C SER A 63 21.27 8.96 4.81
N ARG A 64 19.95 9.19 4.83
CA ARG A 64 19.34 10.49 5.12
C ARG A 64 18.94 10.66 6.58
N TYR A 65 18.67 9.57 7.28
CA TYR A 65 18.13 9.58 8.64
C TYR A 65 18.90 8.67 9.58
N ARG A 66 18.92 9.03 10.87
CA ARG A 66 19.40 8.11 11.91
C ARG A 66 18.37 7.00 12.10
N CYS A 67 18.78 5.77 11.82
CA CYS A 67 17.93 4.60 11.86
C CYS A 67 18.49 3.56 12.83
N VAL A 68 17.59 2.78 13.44
CA VAL A 68 17.92 1.58 14.20
C VAL A 68 17.16 0.43 13.56
N ASP A 69 17.86 -0.66 13.28
CA ASP A 69 17.21 -1.87 12.78
C ASP A 69 16.43 -2.54 13.92
N ALA A 70 15.18 -2.91 13.64
CA ALA A 70 14.28 -3.53 14.60
C ALA A 70 13.52 -4.68 13.95
N ARG A 71 13.05 -5.60 14.77
CA ARG A 71 12.08 -6.65 14.39
C ARG A 71 10.80 -6.45 15.19
N TYR A 72 9.72 -7.06 14.72
CA TYR A 72 8.47 -7.11 15.48
C TYR A 72 8.68 -7.94 16.75
N ALA A 73 8.26 -7.41 17.89
CA ALA A 73 8.17 -8.17 19.14
C ALA A 73 6.87 -8.99 19.17
N ASP A 74 6.86 -10.07 19.95
CA ASP A 74 5.73 -11.01 19.99
C ASP A 74 4.43 -10.33 20.45
N ASP A 75 4.51 -9.46 21.45
CA ASP A 75 3.37 -8.68 21.96
C ASP A 75 2.77 -7.74 20.89
N GLN A 76 3.62 -7.22 19.99
CA GLN A 76 3.17 -6.39 18.87
C GLN A 76 2.44 -7.22 17.82
N LEU A 77 2.92 -8.43 17.54
CA LEU A 77 2.28 -9.35 16.61
C LEU A 77 0.95 -9.86 17.14
N ASP A 78 0.88 -10.20 18.43
CA ASP A 78 -0.36 -10.60 19.11
C ASP A 78 -1.40 -9.47 19.05
N ARG A 79 -0.96 -8.24 19.33
CA ARG A 79 -1.84 -7.07 19.25
C ARG A 79 -2.32 -6.81 17.81
N ALA A 80 -1.46 -7.00 16.82
CA ALA A 80 -1.85 -6.89 15.41
C ALA A 80 -2.88 -7.96 15.03
N GLY A 81 -2.68 -9.21 15.46
CA GLY A 81 -3.62 -10.30 15.26
C GLY A 81 -4.99 -10.02 15.88
N GLU A 82 -5.01 -9.52 17.11
CA GLU A 82 -6.26 -9.14 17.78
C GLU A 82 -7.02 -8.03 17.05
N LEU A 83 -6.29 -7.04 16.52
CA LEU A 83 -6.89 -5.96 15.72
C LEU A 83 -7.42 -6.44 14.37
N VAL A 84 -6.76 -7.40 13.72
CA VAL A 84 -7.30 -8.05 12.52
C VAL A 84 -8.63 -8.70 12.85
N ARG A 85 -8.67 -9.52 13.91
CA ARG A 85 -9.84 -10.31 14.31
C ARG A 85 -11.02 -9.44 14.74
N THR A 86 -10.78 -8.41 15.54
CA THR A 86 -11.86 -7.62 16.15
C THR A 86 -12.22 -6.37 15.37
N LYS A 87 -11.42 -5.97 14.38
CA LYS A 87 -11.65 -4.74 13.64
C LYS A 87 -11.38 -4.90 12.15
N PHE A 88 -10.12 -5.08 11.73
CA PHE A 88 -9.74 -4.82 10.34
C PHE A 88 -10.27 -5.85 9.33
N ALA A 89 -10.59 -7.07 9.76
CA ALA A 89 -11.23 -8.09 8.92
C ALA A 89 -12.75 -8.15 9.07
N THR A 90 -13.37 -7.29 9.90
CA THR A 90 -14.82 -7.32 10.13
C THR A 90 -15.58 -6.61 9.01
N ASP A 91 -16.76 -7.13 8.64
CA ASP A 91 -17.61 -6.50 7.61
C ASP A 91 -17.98 -5.06 7.95
N ARG A 92 -18.26 -4.81 9.25
CA ARG A 92 -18.54 -3.47 9.77
C ARG A 92 -17.41 -2.48 9.47
N TRP A 93 -16.16 -2.95 9.39
CA TRP A 93 -15.02 -2.11 9.06
C TRP A 93 -14.75 -2.05 7.55
N THR A 94 -14.70 -3.19 6.86
CA THR A 94 -14.34 -3.29 5.44
C THR A 94 -15.36 -2.65 4.51
N HIS A 95 -16.64 -2.58 4.92
CA HIS A 95 -17.72 -1.96 4.16
C HIS A 95 -18.08 -0.56 4.68
N ARG A 96 -17.27 0.00 5.61
CA ARG A 96 -17.50 1.34 6.13
C ARG A 96 -17.17 2.38 5.05
N VAL A 97 -18.19 3.08 4.58
CA VAL A 97 -18.05 4.25 3.70
C VAL A 97 -18.23 5.53 4.55
N PRO A 98 -17.36 6.55 4.42
CA PRO A 98 -17.58 7.88 5.01
C PRO A 98 -18.87 8.56 4.55
#